data_AF-A0A5C6MW28-F1
#
_entry.id   AF-A0A5C6MW28-F1
#
_cell.length_a   1.000
_cell.length_b   1.000
_cell.length_c   1.000
_cell.angle_alpha   90.00
_cell.angle_beta   90.00
_cell.angle_gamma   90.00
#
_symmetry.space_group_name_H-M   'P 1'
#
loop_
_entity.id
_entity.type
_entity.pdbx_description
1 polymer ?
#
loop_
_entity_poly.entity_id
_entity_poly.type
_entity_poly.pdbx_seq_one_letter_code
_entity_poly.pdbx_strand_id
1 'polypeptide(L)'
;MTPAVTGRTPLTFWFSADWIDVANNLLRQCHTNPRVRKLTDCDADVFIALYENILGEKVPDYIAAAGSQEDDIHNVQSVIDSLSLDYLQISLSHITGENVIRGDKDSIKNLLEIFDGLLEYLKEETIEESQNGGSHHSPFLFFFCFFGYNF
;
A
#
# COMPACT_ATOMS: atom_id res chain seq x y z
N MET A 1 -22.54 -11.31 23.30
CA MET A 1 -21.75 -12.56 23.30
C MET A 1 -22.13 -13.26 22.00
N THR A 2 -21.39 -13.29 20.90
CA THR A 2 -19.96 -13.11 20.54
C THR A 2 -19.91 -12.41 19.16
N PRO A 3 -18.79 -11.77 18.74
CA PRO A 3 -18.71 -11.18 17.40
C PRO A 3 -18.47 -12.27 16.36
N ALA A 4 -19.16 -12.17 15.22
CA ALA A 4 -18.90 -13.01 14.06
C ALA A 4 -17.52 -12.65 13.50
N VAL A 5 -16.60 -13.62 13.56
CA VAL A 5 -15.33 -13.59 12.82
C VAL A 5 -15.67 -13.54 11.34
N THR A 6 -15.53 -12.36 10.73
CA THR A 6 -15.52 -12.22 9.27
C THR A 6 -14.19 -12.74 8.75
N GLY A 7 -14.10 -14.05 8.59
CA GLY A 7 -13.07 -14.68 7.77
C GLY A 7 -13.27 -14.23 6.34
N ARG A 8 -12.40 -13.34 5.86
CA ARG A 8 -12.33 -12.98 4.44
C ARG A 8 -11.95 -14.22 3.66
N THR A 9 -12.75 -14.57 2.66
CA THR A 9 -12.47 -15.67 1.74
C THR A 9 -11.42 -15.22 0.71
N PRO A 10 -10.31 -15.95 0.50
CA PRO A 10 -9.15 -15.48 -0.29
C PRO A 10 -9.40 -15.28 -1.80
N LEU A 11 -10.56 -15.67 -2.33
CA LEU A 11 -10.76 -15.86 -3.78
C LEU A 11 -11.86 -15.00 -4.41
N THR A 12 -12.49 -14.08 -3.66
CA THR A 12 -13.54 -13.19 -4.20
C THR A 12 -13.05 -11.79 -4.58
N PHE A 13 -11.77 -11.49 -4.36
CA PHE A 13 -11.21 -10.14 -4.48
C PHE A 13 -10.93 -9.69 -5.94
N TRP A 14 -10.86 -10.61 -6.90
CA TRP A 14 -10.15 -10.37 -8.17
C TRP A 14 -11.00 -10.16 -9.44
N PHE A 15 -12.30 -9.82 -9.36
CA PHE A 15 -13.07 -9.58 -10.60
C PHE A 15 -13.87 -8.28 -10.70
N SER A 16 -13.94 -7.46 -9.65
CA SER A 16 -14.37 -6.05 -9.74
C SER A 16 -14.15 -5.38 -8.39
N ALA A 17 -12.89 -5.26 -7.94
CA ALA A 17 -12.61 -4.45 -6.77
C ALA A 17 -13.04 -3.01 -7.07
N ASP A 18 -14.02 -2.50 -6.31
CA ASP A 18 -14.19 -1.07 -6.23
C ASP A 18 -12.94 -0.54 -5.51
N TRP A 19 -12.07 0.12 -6.26
CA TRP A 19 -10.82 0.64 -5.71
C TRP A 19 -11.04 1.68 -4.60
N ILE A 20 -12.24 2.25 -4.52
CA ILE A 20 -12.66 3.07 -3.39
C ILE A 20 -12.80 2.20 -2.13
N ASP A 21 -13.32 0.99 -2.24
CA ASP A 21 -13.41 0.04 -1.12
C ASP A 21 -12.04 -0.45 -0.69
N VAL A 22 -11.12 -0.72 -1.64
CA VAL A 22 -9.72 -1.07 -1.33
C VAL A 22 -9.06 0.06 -0.54
N ALA A 23 -9.11 1.29 -1.05
CA ALA A 23 -8.53 2.45 -0.37
C ALA A 23 -9.14 2.66 1.03
N ASN A 24 -10.47 2.61 1.16
CA ASN A 24 -11.12 2.77 2.47
C ASN A 24 -10.82 1.59 3.42
N ASN A 25 -10.65 0.37 2.91
CA ASN A 25 -10.26 -0.78 3.73
C ASN A 25 -8.83 -0.64 4.25
N LEU A 26 -7.88 -0.22 3.42
CA LEU A 26 -6.51 0.12 3.82
C LEU A 26 -6.50 1.18 4.93
N LEU A 27 -7.19 2.30 4.70
CA LEU A 27 -7.24 3.42 5.64
C LEU A 27 -7.84 3.02 7.00
N ARG A 28 -8.93 2.23 6.98
CA ARG A 28 -9.55 1.68 8.20
C ARG A 28 -8.60 0.77 8.98
N GLN A 29 -7.87 -0.10 8.28
CA GLN A 29 -6.92 -1.00 8.92
C GLN A 29 -5.72 -0.25 9.52
N CYS A 30 -5.37 0.90 8.94
CA CYS A 30 -4.34 1.80 9.43
C CYS A 30 -4.86 2.78 10.51
N HIS A 31 -6.12 2.68 10.95
CA HIS A 31 -6.77 3.62 11.88
C HIS A 31 -6.69 5.10 11.44
N THR A 32 -6.63 5.33 10.14
CA THR A 32 -6.63 6.67 9.55
C THR A 32 -8.07 7.10 9.20
N ASN A 33 -8.36 8.39 9.34
CA ASN A 33 -9.71 8.95 9.19
C ASN A 33 -10.10 9.54 7.81
N PRO A 34 -9.26 9.64 6.76
CA PRO A 34 -9.75 10.14 5.49
C PRO A 34 -10.70 9.11 4.86
N ARG A 35 -11.83 9.59 4.34
CA ARG A 35 -12.81 8.76 3.62
C ARG A 35 -12.72 9.07 2.15
N VAL A 36 -12.14 8.16 1.39
CA VAL A 36 -12.01 8.24 -0.07
C VAL A 36 -13.40 8.05 -0.68
N ARG A 37 -13.86 8.99 -1.52
CA ARG A 37 -15.14 8.92 -2.24
C ARG A 37 -14.94 8.74 -3.75
N LYS A 38 -13.78 9.14 -4.24
CA LYS A 38 -13.27 8.91 -5.60
C LYS A 38 -11.78 8.61 -5.51
N LEU A 39 -11.24 7.86 -6.47
CA LEU A 39 -9.81 7.49 -6.47
C LEU A 39 -8.88 8.70 -6.39
N THR A 40 -9.26 9.83 -6.99
CA THR A 40 -8.45 11.05 -6.94
C THR A 40 -8.51 11.80 -5.61
N ASP A 41 -9.21 11.27 -4.61
CA ASP A 41 -9.07 11.70 -3.20
C ASP A 41 -7.85 11.04 -2.52
N CYS A 42 -7.17 10.08 -3.18
CA CYS A 42 -5.89 9.55 -2.73
C CYS A 42 -4.77 10.53 -3.11
N ASP A 43 -4.52 11.50 -2.24
CA ASP A 43 -3.45 12.50 -2.36
C ASP A 43 -2.17 12.07 -1.62
N ALA A 44 -1.18 12.96 -1.56
CA ALA A 44 0.08 12.69 -0.86
C ALA A 44 -0.16 12.26 0.59
N ASP A 45 -1.02 12.97 1.32
CA ASP A 45 -1.31 12.69 2.72
C ASP A 45 -1.83 11.27 2.93
N VAL A 46 -2.67 10.77 2.02
CA VAL A 46 -3.16 9.38 2.05
C VAL A 46 -2.01 8.40 1.94
N PHE A 47 -1.12 8.54 0.96
CA PHE A 47 -0.02 7.58 0.75
C PHE A 47 1.08 7.66 1.81
N ILE A 48 1.37 8.86 2.31
CA ILE A 48 2.27 9.06 3.45
C ILE A 48 1.67 8.38 4.68
N ALA A 49 0.38 8.59 4.97
CA ALA A 49 -0.27 7.97 6.12
C ALA A 49 -0.28 6.44 6.00
N LEU A 50 -0.54 5.88 4.81
CA LEU A 50 -0.46 4.45 4.58
C LEU A 50 0.95 3.93 4.82
N TYR A 51 1.97 4.57 4.26
CA TYR A 51 3.38 4.21 4.49
C TYR A 51 3.70 4.15 5.98
N GLU A 52 3.45 5.25 6.70
CA GLU A 52 3.83 5.35 8.11
C GLU A 52 3.08 4.37 9.02
N ASN A 53 1.80 4.09 8.72
CA ASN A 53 0.99 3.19 9.55
C ASN A 53 1.23 1.71 9.23
N ILE A 54 1.56 1.37 7.99
CA ILE A 54 1.82 -0.01 7.58
C ILE A 54 3.23 -0.42 7.99
N LEU A 55 4.23 0.43 7.71
CA LEU A 55 5.64 0.11 7.94
C LEU A 55 6.13 0.54 9.33
N GLY A 56 5.40 1.42 10.00
CA GLY A 56 5.75 1.89 11.35
C GLY A 56 6.92 2.88 11.39
N GLU A 57 7.32 3.45 10.24
CA GLU A 57 8.43 4.38 10.11
C GLU A 57 8.08 5.61 9.27
N LYS A 58 8.96 6.62 9.26
CA LYS A 58 8.74 7.89 8.56
C LYS A 58 9.19 7.79 7.11
N VAL A 59 8.45 8.44 6.21
CA VAL A 59 8.84 8.57 4.80
C VAL A 59 10.22 9.24 4.71
N PRO A 60 11.18 8.66 3.98
CA PRO A 60 12.50 9.25 3.81
C PRO A 60 12.40 10.60 3.07
N ASP A 61 13.26 11.55 3.45
CA ASP A 61 13.33 12.89 2.84
C ASP A 61 11.98 13.67 2.78
N TYR A 62 11.05 13.35 3.69
CA TYR A 62 9.73 13.97 3.74
C TYR A 62 9.75 15.49 3.96
N ILE A 63 9.05 16.21 3.08
CA ILE A 63 8.84 17.66 3.16
C ILE A 63 7.55 17.94 3.94
N ALA A 64 7.69 18.18 5.25
CA ALA A 64 6.56 18.36 6.16
C ALA A 64 5.73 19.65 5.94
N ALA A 65 6.32 20.66 5.30
CA ALA A 65 5.65 21.91 4.97
C ALA A 65 5.46 22.03 3.45
N ALA A 66 4.83 21.01 2.85
CA ALA A 66 4.50 21.00 1.43
C ALA A 66 3.65 22.24 1.09
N GLY A 67 4.24 23.15 0.32
CA GLY A 67 3.61 24.41 -0.08
C GLY A 67 3.24 24.42 -1.57
N SER A 68 3.70 23.41 -2.30
CA SER A 68 3.54 23.30 -3.75
C SER A 68 3.25 21.85 -4.16
N GLN A 69 2.65 21.70 -5.34
CA GLN A 69 2.43 20.40 -5.95
C GLN A 69 3.74 19.63 -6.17
N GLU A 70 4.87 20.31 -6.36
CA GLU A 70 6.19 19.69 -6.51
C GLU A 70 6.62 18.99 -5.21
N ASP A 71 6.31 19.59 -4.06
CA ASP A 71 6.61 18.99 -2.75
C ASP A 71 5.77 17.73 -2.53
N ASP A 72 4.49 17.74 -2.95
CA ASP A 72 3.62 16.56 -2.90
C ASP A 72 4.13 15.45 -3.83
N ILE A 73 4.57 15.80 -5.04
CA ILE A 73 5.15 14.87 -6.00
C ILE A 73 6.42 14.25 -5.41
N HIS A 74 7.29 15.07 -4.82
CA HIS A 74 8.50 14.60 -4.15
C HIS A 74 8.17 13.63 -3.03
N ASN A 75 7.25 13.99 -2.13
CA ASN A 75 6.88 13.15 -1.00
C ASN A 75 6.31 11.78 -1.44
N VAL A 76 5.46 11.75 -2.47
CA VAL A 76 4.95 10.48 -3.02
C VAL A 76 6.05 9.70 -3.74
N GLN A 77 6.96 10.39 -4.43
CA GLN A 77 8.09 9.70 -5.08
C GLN A 77 9.02 9.05 -4.05
N SER A 78 9.30 9.72 -2.92
CA SER A 78 10.07 9.13 -1.81
C SER A 78 9.42 7.88 -1.23
N VAL A 79 8.08 7.86 -1.12
CA VAL A 79 7.32 6.65 -0.75
C VAL A 79 7.57 5.53 -1.77
N ILE A 80 7.40 5.81 -3.07
CA ILE A 80 7.58 4.81 -4.14
C ILE A 80 9.02 4.28 -4.17
N ASP A 81 10.01 5.16 -4.05
CA ASP A 81 11.42 4.80 -4.12
C ASP A 81 11.81 3.92 -2.93
N SER A 82 11.34 4.25 -1.73
CA SER A 82 11.60 3.40 -0.56
C SER A 82 10.91 2.04 -0.67
N LEU A 83 9.64 1.99 -1.11
CA LEU A 83 8.97 0.71 -1.39
C LEU A 83 9.75 -0.12 -2.42
N SER A 84 10.26 0.52 -3.47
CA SER A 84 11.02 -0.13 -4.55
C SER A 84 12.37 -0.65 -4.07
N LEU A 85 13.11 0.12 -3.28
CA LEU A 85 14.50 -0.15 -2.92
C LEU A 85 14.63 -0.97 -1.63
N ASP A 86 13.86 -0.61 -0.60
CA ASP A 86 14.04 -1.11 0.75
C ASP A 86 13.17 -2.34 1.03
N TYR A 87 11.94 -2.36 0.49
CA TYR A 87 10.95 -3.39 0.82
C TYR A 87 10.75 -4.43 -0.28
N LEU A 88 10.47 -3.98 -1.51
CA LEU A 88 10.07 -4.86 -2.61
C LEU A 88 11.24 -5.27 -3.53
N GLN A 89 12.37 -4.55 -3.49
CA GLN A 89 13.56 -4.73 -4.38
C GLN A 89 13.22 -4.99 -5.85
N ILE A 90 12.13 -4.39 -6.35
CA ILE A 90 11.72 -4.41 -7.76
C ILE A 90 11.56 -2.98 -8.26
N SER A 91 11.73 -2.78 -9.56
CA SER A 91 11.46 -1.47 -10.17
C SER A 91 9.97 -1.20 -10.24
N LEU A 92 9.53 -0.10 -9.62
CA LEU A 92 8.18 0.45 -9.74
C LEU A 92 8.09 1.54 -10.83
N SER A 93 8.90 1.45 -11.88
CA SER A 93 9.06 2.51 -12.91
C SER A 93 7.78 2.91 -13.66
N HIS A 94 6.72 2.11 -13.58
CA HIS A 94 5.42 2.41 -14.16
C HIS A 94 4.54 3.28 -13.25
N ILE A 95 4.97 3.55 -12.02
CA ILE A 95 4.32 4.42 -11.03
C ILE A 95 5.27 5.59 -10.76
N THR A 96 4.75 6.82 -10.87
CA THR A 96 5.51 8.03 -10.52
C THR A 96 4.68 8.89 -9.59
N GLY A 97 5.36 9.63 -8.70
CA GLY A 97 4.69 10.60 -7.82
C GLY A 97 3.90 11.64 -8.62
N GLU A 98 4.44 12.08 -9.77
CA GLU A 98 3.76 13.01 -10.68
C GLU A 98 2.42 12.49 -11.17
N ASN A 99 2.36 11.22 -11.62
CA ASN A 99 1.11 10.64 -12.12
C ASN A 99 0.08 10.48 -11.00
N VAL A 100 0.52 10.04 -9.81
CA VAL A 100 -0.36 9.91 -8.64
C VAL A 100 -0.96 11.27 -8.26
N ILE A 101 -0.14 12.31 -8.11
CA ILE A 101 -0.60 13.66 -7.75
C ILE A 101 -1.46 14.30 -8.84
N ARG A 102 -1.27 13.94 -10.11
CA ARG A 102 -2.16 14.35 -11.21
C ARG A 102 -3.49 13.60 -11.25
N GLY A 103 -3.69 12.62 -10.37
CA GLY A 103 -4.92 11.83 -10.32
C GLY A 103 -4.99 10.74 -11.38
N ASP A 104 -3.84 10.29 -11.90
CA ASP A 104 -3.79 9.15 -12.81
C ASP A 104 -4.30 7.90 -12.10
N LYS A 105 -5.44 7.39 -12.59
CA LYS A 105 -6.17 6.34 -11.87
C LYS A 105 -5.40 5.04 -11.83
N ASP A 106 -4.63 4.71 -12.86
CA ASP A 106 -3.94 3.43 -12.91
C ASP A 106 -2.70 3.46 -12.00
N SER A 107 -1.97 4.58 -11.97
CA SER A 107 -0.89 4.79 -10.99
C SER A 107 -1.39 4.73 -9.53
N ILE A 108 -2.54 5.36 -9.24
CA ILE A 108 -3.17 5.31 -7.90
C ILE A 108 -3.55 3.88 -7.52
N LYS A 109 -4.20 3.13 -8.42
CA LYS A 109 -4.61 1.74 -8.15
C LYS A 109 -3.41 0.85 -7.90
N ASN A 110 -2.38 0.94 -8.75
CA ASN A 110 -1.18 0.13 -8.62
C ASN A 110 -0.49 0.41 -7.27
N LEU A 111 -0.43 1.68 -6.84
CA LEU A 111 0.16 2.02 -5.55
C LEU A 111 -0.70 1.53 -4.36
N LEU A 112 -2.03 1.61 -4.45
CA LEU A 112 -2.93 1.04 -3.45
C LEU A 112 -2.81 -0.49 -3.37
N GLU A 113 -2.69 -1.16 -4.51
CA GLU A 113 -2.49 -2.61 -4.59
C GLU A 113 -1.20 -3.04 -3.90
N ILE A 114 -0.12 -2.27 -4.10
CA ILE A 114 1.14 -2.48 -3.40
C ILE A 114 0.95 -2.38 -1.88
N PHE A 115 0.28 -1.33 -1.41
CA PHE A 115 0.03 -1.17 0.03
C PHE A 115 -0.87 -2.27 0.61
N ASP A 116 -1.90 -2.71 -0.12
CA ASP A 116 -2.79 -3.79 0.33
C ASP A 116 -2.03 -5.11 0.47
N GLY A 117 -1.20 -5.45 -0.52
CA GLY A 117 -0.34 -6.63 -0.48
C GLY A 117 0.71 -6.57 0.65
N LEU A 118 1.30 -5.39 0.89
CA LEU A 118 2.28 -5.20 1.98
C LEU A 118 1.62 -5.37 3.34
N LEU A 119 0.43 -4.80 3.52
CA LEU A 119 -0.31 -4.91 4.78
C LEU A 119 -0.77 -6.36 5.04
N GLU A 120 -1.16 -7.10 4.02
CA GLU A 120 -1.50 -8.52 4.14
C GLU A 120 -0.26 -9.33 4.56
N TYR A 121 0.87 -9.13 3.88
CA TYR A 121 2.13 -9.79 4.20
C TYR A 121 2.58 -9.58 5.65
N LEU A 122 2.62 -8.33 6.11
CA LEU A 122 3.06 -8.00 7.48
C LEU A 122 2.14 -8.59 8.55
N LYS A 123 0.85 -8.74 8.25
CA LYS A 123 -0.11 -9.39 9.16
C LYS A 123 0.12 -10.88 9.27
N GLU A 124 0.44 -11.54 8.16
CA GLU A 124 0.77 -12.96 8.15
C GLU A 124 2.06 -13.22 8.95
N GLU A 125 3.12 -12.42 8.76
CA GLU A 125 4.36 -12.55 9.55
C GLU A 125 4.13 -12.39 11.06
N THR A 126 3.32 -11.40 11.48
CA THR A 126 2.99 -11.17 12.90
C THR A 126 2.28 -12.39 13.53
N ILE A 127 1.49 -13.13 12.74
CA ILE A 127 0.75 -14.31 13.19
C ILE A 127 1.66 -15.56 13.24
N GLU A 128 2.62 -15.69 12.32
CA GLU A 128 3.57 -16.80 12.29
C GLU A 128 4.62 -16.72 13.42
N GLU A 129 5.05 -15.52 13.82
CA GLU A 129 5.95 -15.34 14.97
C GLU A 129 5.35 -15.82 16.29
N SER A 130 4.02 -15.86 16.40
CA SER A 130 3.31 -16.37 17.58
C SER A 130 3.10 -17.90 17.56
N GLN A 131 3.43 -18.59 16.45
CA GLN A 131 3.36 -20.04 16.29
C GLN A 131 4.67 -20.60 15.73
N ASN A 132 5.70 -20.68 16.59
CA ASN A 132 7.00 -21.33 16.40
C ASN A 132 7.14 -22.28 15.18
N GLY A 133 7.94 -21.88 14.18
CA GLY A 133 8.73 -22.80 13.37
C GLY A 133 8.63 -22.68 11.85
N GLY A 134 9.23 -21.64 11.27
CA GLY A 134 10.03 -21.75 10.04
C GLY A 134 9.29 -21.88 8.71
N SER A 135 9.16 -20.75 8.01
CA SER A 135 9.54 -20.62 6.61
C SER A 135 9.78 -19.13 6.35
N HIS A 136 11.03 -18.76 6.05
CA HIS A 136 11.38 -17.39 5.66
C HIS A 136 10.80 -17.18 4.24
N HIS A 137 9.50 -16.97 4.14
CA HIS A 137 8.85 -16.61 2.88
C HIS A 137 9.23 -15.16 2.62
N SER A 138 10.15 -14.96 1.70
CA SER A 138 10.58 -13.60 1.38
C SER A 138 9.37 -12.85 0.80
N PRO A 139 9.09 -11.60 1.23
CA PRO A 139 7.92 -10.83 0.76
C PRO A 139 7.86 -10.75 -0.77
N PHE A 140 9.05 -10.79 -1.37
CA PHE A 140 9.32 -10.92 -2.79
C PHE A 140 8.50 -12.01 -3.48
N LEU A 141 8.48 -13.26 -2.99
CA LEU A 141 7.82 -14.37 -3.70
C LEU A 141 6.28 -14.21 -3.77
N PHE A 142 5.68 -13.60 -2.74
CA PHE A 142 4.25 -13.34 -2.71
C PHE A 142 3.87 -12.22 -3.71
N PHE A 143 4.66 -11.14 -3.72
CA PHE A 143 4.49 -10.03 -4.65
C PHE A 143 4.74 -10.43 -6.12
N PHE A 144 5.75 -11.25 -6.39
CA PHE A 144 6.05 -11.76 -7.74
C PHE A 144 4.89 -12.60 -8.32
N CYS A 145 4.16 -13.35 -7.49
CA CYS A 145 3.04 -14.16 -7.93
C CYS A 145 1.80 -13.30 -8.26
N PHE A 146 1.61 -12.18 -7.55
CA PHE A 146 0.46 -11.29 -7.74
C PHE A 146 0.62 -10.30 -8.91
N PHE A 147 1.80 -9.70 -9.09
CA PHE A 147 2.02 -8.69 -10.14
C PHE A 147 2.30 -9.29 -11.54
N GLY A 148 2.31 -10.61 -11.69
CA GLY A 148 2.36 -11.25 -13.02
C GLY A 148 3.62 -10.98 -13.84
N TYR A 149 4.73 -10.56 -13.21
CA TYR A 149 6.02 -10.43 -13.89
C TYR A 149 6.63 -11.83 -14.10
N ASN A 150 6.29 -12.46 -15.23
CA ASN A 150 7.07 -13.57 -15.77
C ASN A 150 8.40 -12.99 -16.31
N PHE A 151 9.52 -13.55 -15.85
CA PHE A 151 10.82 -13.34 -16.50
C PHE A 151 10.94 -14.27 -17.72
#